data_AF-A0AAW4CM03-F1
#
_entry.id   AF-A0AAW4CM03-F1
#
_cell.length_a   1.000
_cell.length_b   1.000
_cell.length_c   1.000
_cell.angle_alpha   90.00
_cell.angle_beta   90.00
_cell.angle_gamma   90.00
#
_symmetry.space_group_name_H-M   'P 1'
#
loop_
_entity.id
_entity.type
_entity.pdbx_description
1 polymer ?
#
loop_
_entity_poly.entity_id
_entity_poly.type
_entity_poly.pdbx_seq_one_letter_code
_entity_poly.pdbx_strand_id
1 'polypeptide(L)' 'KLVPGFCIAIEPMVSLGTAKTHVLEDDWTVLTDDLTWSSHWEHSIAVTEAGPLVLTAPDGGKAKLAAMGITAAPDPLA' A
#
# COMPACT_ATOMS: atom_id res chain seq x y z
N LYS A 1 8.82 1.14 -15.15
CA LYS A 1 7.70 2.02 -15.55
C LYS A 1 6.40 1.32 -15.14
N LEU A 2 5.43 2.02 -14.54
CA LEU A 2 4.09 1.49 -14.32
C LEU A 2 3.25 1.65 -15.59
N VAL A 3 2.49 0.63 -15.97
CA VAL A 3 1.65 0.63 -17.18
C VAL A 3 0.24 0.14 -16.84
N PRO A 4 -0.79 0.59 -17.58
CA PRO A 4 -2.15 0.11 -17.40
C PRO A 4 -2.26 -1.43 -17.46
N GLY A 5 -3.12 -1.99 -16.62
CA GLY A 5 -3.32 -3.43 -16.46
C GLY A 5 -2.52 -4.06 -15.32
N PHE A 6 -1.61 -3.30 -14.68
CA PHE A 6 -0.92 -3.77 -13.48
C PHE A 6 -1.84 -3.68 -12.25
N CYS A 7 -1.72 -4.67 -11.37
CA CYS A 7 -2.22 -4.61 -10.00
C CYS A 7 -1.02 -4.75 -9.06
N ILE A 8 -0.80 -3.77 -8.19
CA ILE A 8 0.34 -3.72 -7.28
C ILE A 8 -0.13 -3.46 -5.86
N ALA A 9 0.62 -4.00 -4.89
CA ALA A 9 0.50 -3.60 -3.50
C ALA A 9 1.40 -2.39 -3.22
N ILE A 10 0.89 -1.45 -2.44
CA ILE A 10 1.72 -0.47 -1.73
C ILE A 10 1.53 -0.73 -0.24
N GLU A 11 2.57 -1.25 0.39
CA GLU A 11 2.52 -1.90 1.72
C GLU A 11 3.65 -1.42 2.66
N PRO A 12 3.75 -0.11 2.97
CA PRO A 12 4.83 0.40 3.80
C PRO A 12 4.76 -0.16 5.23
N MET A 13 5.86 -0.76 5.65
CA MET A 13 6.19 -1.03 7.06
C MET A 13 7.07 0.10 7.58
N VAL A 14 6.65 0.75 8.67
CA VAL A 14 7.35 1.87 9.30
C VAL A 14 7.70 1.51 10.74
N SER A 15 9.00 1.52 11.04
CA SER A 15 9.54 1.23 12.37
C SER A 15 9.97 2.50 13.08
N LEU A 16 9.75 2.58 14.39
CA LEU A 16 10.08 3.75 15.20
C LEU A 16 11.59 3.97 15.34
N GLY A 17 12.36 2.90 15.45
CA GLY A 17 13.81 2.93 15.57
C GLY A 17 14.51 2.59 14.25
N THR A 18 15.04 1.39 14.13
CA THR A 18 15.84 0.93 12.99
C THR A 18 15.03 0.19 11.93
N ALA A 19 15.52 0.20 10.68
CA ALA A 19 14.99 -0.60 9.58
C ALA A 19 15.61 -2.01 9.51
N LYS A 20 16.60 -2.32 10.36
CA LYS A 20 17.22 -3.65 10.41
C LYS A 20 16.26 -4.66 11.04
N THR A 21 16.19 -5.85 10.46
CA THR A 21 15.27 -6.91 10.87
C THR A 21 15.92 -8.29 10.77
N HIS A 22 15.34 -9.25 11.48
CA HIS A 22 15.63 -10.67 11.37
C HIS A 22 14.35 -11.51 11.41
N VAL A 23 14.42 -12.71 10.84
CA VAL A 23 13.33 -13.71 10.87
C VAL A 23 13.54 -14.62 12.07
N LEU A 24 12.46 -14.95 12.78
CA LEU A 24 12.49 -15.86 13.93
C LEU A 24 12.59 -17.33 13.51
N GLU A 25 12.76 -18.23 14.49
CA GLU A 25 12.87 -19.68 14.29
C GLU A 25 11.60 -20.32 13.68
N ASP A 26 10.48 -19.60 13.63
CA ASP A 26 9.26 -20.04 12.94
C ASP A 26 9.31 -19.83 11.42
N ASP A 27 10.38 -19.25 10.87
CA ASP A 27 10.60 -18.93 9.46
C ASP A 27 9.62 -17.88 8.86
N TRP A 28 8.80 -17.21 9.69
CA TRP A 28 7.77 -16.26 9.23
C TRP A 28 7.79 -14.93 9.94
N THR A 29 7.92 -14.92 11.27
CA THR A 29 7.84 -13.71 12.06
C THR A 29 9.08 -12.86 11.85
N VAL A 30 8.89 -11.59 11.45
CA VAL A 30 9.97 -10.62 11.26
C VAL A 30 9.95 -9.61 12.41
N LEU A 31 11.07 -9.48 13.13
CA LEU A 31 11.25 -8.47 14.18
C LEU A 31 12.26 -7.40 13.75
N THR A 32 12.07 -6.18 14.26
CA THR A 32 13.11 -5.15 14.26
C THR A 32 14.23 -5.55 15.21
N ASP A 33 15.48 -5.31 14.82
CA ASP A 33 16.66 -5.69 15.63
C ASP A 33 16.72 -4.91 16.96
N ASP A 34 16.05 -3.76 17.04
CA ASP A 34 15.96 -2.94 18.26
C ASP A 34 14.69 -3.15 19.07
N LEU A 35 13.80 -4.07 18.64
CA LEU A 35 12.55 -4.42 19.30
C LEU A 35 11.58 -3.24 19.52
N THR A 36 11.76 -2.14 18.79
CA THR A 36 10.83 -1.01 18.84
C THR A 36 9.57 -1.27 18.03
N TRP A 37 8.53 -0.47 18.29
CA TRP A 37 7.26 -0.59 17.57
C TRP A 37 7.43 -0.41 16.07
N SER A 38 6.71 -1.24 15.33
CA SER A 38 6.54 -1.13 13.88
C SER A 38 5.06 -1.14 13.54
N SER A 39 4.70 -0.48 12.45
CA SER A 39 3.33 -0.47 11.94
C SER A 39 3.31 -0.68 10.44
N HIS A 40 2.26 -1.34 9.97
CA HIS A 40 2.08 -1.73 8.59
C HIS A 40 0.68 -1.34 8.12
N TRP A 41 0.59 -0.84 6.89
CA TRP A 41 -0.67 -0.63 6.19
C TRP A 41 -0.48 -0.93 4.72
N GLU A 42 -1.56 -1.39 4.08
CA GLU A 42 -1.51 -1.83 2.69
C GLU A 42 -2.74 -1.38 1.90
N HIS A 43 -2.52 -1.08 0.63
CA HIS A 43 -3.57 -1.11 -0.38
C HIS A 43 -3.13 -1.84 -1.65
N SER A 44 -4.07 -2.56 -2.25
CA SER A 44 -3.96 -3.05 -3.62
C SER A 44 -4.47 -1.99 -4.60
N ILE A 45 -3.70 -1.71 -5.64
CA ILE A 45 -3.95 -0.62 -6.59
C ILE A 45 -3.90 -1.15 -8.01
N ALA A 46 -4.98 -0.94 -8.75
CA ALA A 46 -4.99 -1.13 -10.19
C ALA A 46 -4.46 0.14 -10.88
N VAL A 47 -3.46 -0.04 -11.74
CA VAL A 47 -3.00 0.99 -12.66
C VAL A 47 -3.89 0.94 -13.90
N THR A 48 -4.63 2.01 -14.17
CA THR A 48 -5.56 2.08 -15.31
C THR A 48 -5.19 3.24 -16.24
N GLU A 49 -5.81 3.29 -17.42
CA GLU A 49 -5.66 4.43 -18.34
C GLU A 49 -6.24 5.73 -17.78
N ALA A 50 -7.26 5.64 -16.92
CA ALA A 50 -7.97 6.79 -16.35
C ALA A 50 -7.36 7.32 -15.03
N GLY A 51 -6.32 6.65 -14.51
CA GLY A 51 -5.70 6.94 -13.21
C GLY A 51 -5.60 5.70 -12.31
N PRO A 52 -5.10 5.84 -11.07
CA PRO A 52 -5.10 4.74 -10.12
C PRO A 52 -6.50 4.45 -9.58
N LEU A 53 -6.80 3.17 -9.36
CA LEU A 53 -7.96 2.73 -8.59
C LEU A 53 -7.47 1.98 -7.34
N VAL A 54 -7.80 2.48 -6.16
CA VAL A 54 -7.42 1.83 -4.89
C VAL A 54 -8.48 0.80 -4.54
N LEU A 55 -8.24 -0.45 -4.94
CA LEU A 55 -9.22 -1.55 -4.91
C LEU A 55 -9.74 -1.90 -3.51
N THR A 56 -8.90 -1.62 -2.50
CA THR A 56 -9.18 -1.94 -1.09
C THR A 56 -9.66 -0.71 -0.28
N ALA A 57 -9.85 0.44 -0.93
CA ALA A 57 -10.45 1.62 -0.29
C ALA A 57 -11.96 1.66 -0.55
N PRO A 58 -12.80 2.03 0.44
CA PRO A 58 -14.27 2.03 0.28
C PRO A 58 -14.81 2.91 -0.85
N ASP A 59 -14.09 3.97 -1.23
CA ASP A 59 -14.47 4.89 -2.31
C ASP A 59 -13.54 4.80 -3.52
N GLY A 60 -12.74 3.73 -3.63
CA GLY A 60 -11.70 3.59 -4.66
C GLY A 60 -10.52 4.55 -4.50
N GLY A 61 -10.41 5.23 -3.35
CA GLY A 61 -9.39 6.25 -3.07
C GLY A 61 -9.75 7.66 -3.54
N LYS A 62 -10.98 7.87 -4.06
CA LYS A 62 -11.42 9.12 -4.68
C LYS A 62 -11.20 10.34 -3.80
N ALA A 63 -11.69 10.34 -2.56
CA ALA A 63 -11.63 11.52 -1.69
C ALA A 63 -10.18 11.90 -1.34
N LYS A 64 -9.36 10.92 -0.96
CA LYS A 64 -7.98 11.16 -0.52
C LYS A 64 -7.07 11.56 -1.69
N LEU A 65 -7.23 10.92 -2.85
CA LEU A 65 -6.47 11.28 -4.05
C LEU A 65 -6.87 12.65 -4.59
N ALA A 66 -8.17 12.99 -4.58
CA ALA A 66 -8.64 14.31 -4.99
C ALA A 66 -8.04 15.44 -4.13
N ALA A 67 -7.92 15.23 -2.81
CA ALA A 67 -7.25 16.17 -1.91
C ALA A 67 -5.76 16.41 -2.25
N MET A 68 -5.13 15.48 -2.99
CA MET A 68 -3.76 15.58 -3.49
C MET A 68 -3.70 16.06 -4.96
N GLY A 69 -4.83 16.44 -5.56
CA GLY A 69 -4.92 16.85 -6.96
C GLY A 69 -4.84 15.70 -7.96
N ILE A 70 -5.07 14.46 -7.52
CA ILE A 70 -4.99 13.24 -8.34
C ILE A 70 -6.40 12.73 -8.63
N THR A 71 -6.68 12.47 -9.91
CA THR A 71 -7.93 11.84 -10.33
C THR A 71 -7.83 10.32 -10.15
N ALA A 72 -8.68 9.77 -9.28
CA ALA A 72 -8.88 8.33 -9.20
C ALA A 72 -9.71 7.84 -10.39
N ALA A 73 -9.42 6.63 -10.87
CA ALA A 73 -10.25 6.00 -11.89
C ALA A 73 -11.67 5.74 -11.35
N PRO A 74 -12.68 5.72 -12.23
CA PRO A 74 -14.03 5.32 -11.84
C PRO A 74 -14.03 3.88 -11.31
N ASP A 75 -14.96 3.61 -10.39
CA ASP A 75 -15.19 2.25 -9.93
C ASP A 75 -15.94 1.50 -11.06
N PRO A 76 -15.40 0.41 -11.61
CA PRO A 76 -16.04 -0.32 -12.71
C PRO A 76 -17.33 -1.05 -12.28
N LEU A 77 -17.60 -1.15 -10.98
CA LEU A 77 -18.77 -1.82 -10.42
C LEU A 77 -19.85 -0.85 -9.91
N ALA A 78 -19.58 0.47 -9.94
CA ALA A 78 -20.51 1.50 -9.49
C ALA A 78 -21.58 1.84 -10.53
#